data_AF-A0A4Y1R8X8-F1
#
_entry.id   AF-A0A4Y1R8X8-F1
#
_cell.length_a   1.000
_cell.length_b   1.000
_cell.length_c   1.000
_cell.angle_alpha   90.00
_cell.angle_beta   90.00
_cell.angle_gamma   90.00
#
_symmetry.space_group_name_H-M   'P 1'
#
loop_
_entity.id
_entity.type
_entity.pdbx_description
1 polymer ?
#
loop_
_entity_poly.entity_id
_entity_poly.type
_entity_poly.pdbx_seq_one_letter_code
_entity_poly.pdbx_strand_id
1 'polypeptide(L)'
;MALKSFIEVHPSSHFPIQNLPYGVFKPDRGSVARPGVAIGDYVLDLSVIAAAGLFNGPILNNSNCFHEPNLNKLLALDGLLGRKRVLRFRNYSTEPSLRDNESLRHKSLIPLSEVEMVLPIAIGDYTDFFSSLHHAKNCGTIFRGPQNPIPPNWFHLPIAYHGRASSIVISGTDITRPRGQGPPAGNSPPPFGPSVKLDFELEMAAIVGPGNELGKPVDVNAAADHIFGLVLMNDWSGTTISPWIVTLEALEPFSCEAPKQDPHPLPYLAEKISKNYDISLEILDIDSAASTPYYQWLQFKAGRSPWNRDHQRTCMEPESYGCLLELTWNGQKQLSLNGTPRKFLEDGDEVIISGVSKGNGYNIGFGTCSGKIVPSTP
;
A
#
# COMPACT_ATOMS: atom_id res chain seq x y z
N MET A 1 -9.08 18.95 18.58
CA MET A 1 -8.22 18.18 19.50
C MET A 1 -8.04 16.79 18.95
N ALA A 2 -6.85 16.19 19.08
CA ALA A 2 -6.62 14.80 18.70
C ALA A 2 -7.58 13.89 19.47
N LEU A 3 -8.16 12.89 18.79
CA LEU A 3 -8.98 11.88 19.43
C LEU A 3 -8.10 11.08 20.41
N LYS A 4 -8.68 10.63 21.52
CA LYS A 4 -8.01 9.77 22.49
C LYS A 4 -8.70 8.41 22.54
N SER A 5 -7.92 7.35 22.75
CA SER A 5 -8.40 6.00 23.03
C SER A 5 -8.25 5.69 24.52
N PHE A 6 -9.00 4.71 25.05
CA PHE A 6 -8.67 4.11 26.35
C PHE A 6 -7.51 3.12 26.24
N ILE A 7 -7.19 2.68 25.03
CA ILE A 7 -5.97 1.95 24.71
C ILE A 7 -4.86 2.99 24.63
N GLU A 8 -3.82 2.84 25.44
CA GLU A 8 -2.65 3.69 25.35
C GLU A 8 -1.92 3.41 24.04
N VAL A 9 -1.61 4.48 23.29
CA VAL A 9 -0.92 4.38 22.01
C VAL A 9 0.27 5.33 22.02
N HIS A 10 1.44 4.79 21.71
CA HIS A 10 2.65 5.59 21.60
C HIS A 10 2.54 6.60 20.45
N PRO A 11 3.03 7.85 20.58
CA PRO A 11 2.90 8.88 19.53
C PRO A 11 3.52 8.50 18.18
N SER A 12 4.55 7.64 18.18
CA SER A 12 5.17 7.15 16.94
C SER A 12 4.46 5.94 16.33
N SER A 13 3.46 5.37 17.00
CA SER A 13 2.73 4.21 16.49
C SER A 13 2.11 4.50 15.14
N HIS A 14 2.11 3.49 14.26
CA HIS A 14 1.41 3.55 12.98
C HIS A 14 -0.11 3.53 13.17
N PHE A 15 -0.60 3.05 14.31
CA PHE A 15 -2.01 2.70 14.50
C PHE A 15 -2.67 3.48 15.65
N PRO A 16 -2.63 4.82 15.70
CA PRO A 16 -3.43 5.56 16.66
C PRO A 16 -4.92 5.50 16.28
N ILE A 17 -5.78 5.99 17.18
CA ILE A 17 -7.24 6.02 16.98
C ILE A 17 -7.68 6.84 15.75
N GLN A 18 -6.80 7.71 15.23
CA GLN A 18 -7.02 8.47 14.01
C GLN A 18 -6.89 7.61 12.75
N ASN A 19 -6.16 6.48 12.82
CA ASN A 19 -5.91 5.60 11.68
C ASN A 19 -7.02 4.55 11.53
N LEU A 20 -7.04 3.56 12.44
CA LEU A 20 -7.96 2.42 12.42
C LEU A 20 -8.01 1.70 11.05
N PRO A 21 -6.86 1.21 10.53
CA PRO A 21 -6.83 0.54 9.24
C PRO A 21 -7.43 -0.87 9.35
N TYR A 22 -7.97 -1.36 8.24
CA TYR A 22 -8.60 -2.68 8.17
C TYR A 22 -7.61 -3.71 7.67
N GLY A 23 -7.64 -4.90 8.27
CA GLY A 23 -6.85 -6.05 7.85
C GLY A 23 -7.62 -7.34 8.07
N VAL A 24 -7.00 -8.46 7.71
CA VAL A 24 -7.53 -9.80 7.97
C VAL A 24 -6.47 -10.57 8.71
N PHE A 25 -6.89 -11.23 9.78
CA PHE A 25 -5.98 -11.95 10.67
C PHE A 25 -6.58 -13.27 11.10
N LYS A 26 -5.72 -14.18 11.53
CA LYS A 26 -6.09 -15.34 12.34
C LYS A 26 -5.56 -15.10 13.76
N PRO A 27 -6.40 -15.22 14.80
CA PRO A 27 -5.96 -15.13 16.20
C PRO A 27 -4.88 -16.14 16.59
N ASP A 28 -4.91 -17.30 15.93
CA ASP A 28 -3.97 -18.39 16.11
C ASP A 28 -3.93 -19.23 14.82
N ARG A 29 -2.92 -20.09 14.66
CA ARG A 29 -2.68 -20.85 13.41
C ARG A 29 -3.83 -21.78 12.99
N GLY A 30 -4.71 -22.18 13.91
CA GLY A 30 -5.86 -23.06 13.63
C GLY A 30 -7.18 -22.31 13.41
N SER A 31 -7.21 -21.02 13.75
CA SER A 31 -8.41 -20.20 13.64
C SER A 31 -8.75 -19.80 12.20
N VAL A 32 -10.04 -19.58 11.97
CA VAL A 32 -10.53 -19.02 10.70
C VAL A 32 -10.16 -17.53 10.62
N ALA A 33 -9.65 -17.13 9.45
CA ALA A 33 -9.31 -15.75 9.15
C ALA A 33 -10.55 -14.86 9.14
N ARG A 34 -10.41 -13.62 9.62
CA ARG A 34 -11.52 -12.67 9.71
C ARG A 34 -11.06 -11.21 9.80
N PRO A 35 -11.94 -10.23 9.51
CA PRO A 35 -11.62 -8.82 9.55
C PRO A 35 -11.27 -8.33 10.95
N GLY A 36 -10.23 -7.49 11.01
CA GLY A 36 -9.79 -6.79 12.19
C GLY A 36 -9.44 -5.34 11.90
N VAL A 37 -9.30 -4.54 12.95
CA VAL A 37 -8.81 -3.16 12.88
C VAL A 37 -7.61 -3.00 13.81
N ALA A 38 -6.51 -2.42 13.32
CA ALA A 38 -5.34 -2.16 14.16
C ALA A 38 -5.55 -0.94 15.07
N ILE A 39 -5.14 -1.03 16.33
CA ILE A 39 -5.13 0.05 17.32
C ILE A 39 -4.01 -0.16 18.35
N GLY A 40 -3.03 0.74 18.34
CA GLY A 40 -1.80 0.58 19.11
C GLY A 40 -1.10 -0.73 18.73
N ASP A 41 -0.81 -1.55 19.72
CA ASP A 41 -0.17 -2.86 19.55
C ASP A 41 -1.19 -4.02 19.49
N TYR A 42 -2.46 -3.71 19.18
CA TYR A 42 -3.56 -4.67 19.17
C TYR A 42 -4.29 -4.70 17.82
N VAL A 43 -4.92 -5.84 17.54
CA VAL A 43 -6.00 -5.97 16.57
C VAL A 43 -7.32 -6.07 17.34
N LEU A 44 -8.29 -5.26 16.94
CA LEU A 44 -9.67 -5.42 17.35
C LEU A 44 -10.40 -6.39 16.41
N ASP A 45 -10.86 -7.50 16.95
CA ASP A 45 -11.64 -8.52 16.27
C ASP A 45 -13.08 -8.04 16.00
N LEU A 46 -13.37 -7.71 14.73
CA LEU A 46 -14.68 -7.17 14.35
C LEU A 46 -15.79 -8.22 14.46
N SER A 47 -15.48 -9.52 14.38
CA SER A 47 -16.47 -10.58 14.55
C SER A 47 -17.00 -10.62 15.99
N VAL A 48 -16.10 -10.47 16.97
CA VAL A 48 -16.44 -10.49 18.39
C VAL A 48 -17.27 -9.25 18.75
N ILE A 49 -16.91 -8.11 18.19
CA ILE A 49 -17.64 -6.85 18.35
C ILE A 49 -19.03 -6.92 17.71
N ALA A 50 -19.16 -7.56 16.55
CA ALA A 50 -20.45 -7.82 15.92
C ALA A 50 -21.32 -8.76 16.76
N ALA A 51 -20.76 -9.86 17.28
CA ALA A 51 -21.47 -10.79 18.15
C ALA A 51 -21.92 -10.13 19.47
N ALA A 52 -21.20 -9.12 19.95
CA ALA A 52 -21.59 -8.32 21.11
C ALA A 52 -22.69 -7.28 20.81
N GLY A 53 -23.17 -7.17 19.56
CA GLY A 53 -24.24 -6.25 19.17
C GLY A 53 -23.81 -4.77 19.11
N LEU A 54 -22.51 -4.50 19.01
CA LEU A 54 -22.00 -3.12 19.02
C LEU A 54 -22.04 -2.45 17.63
N PHE A 55 -22.21 -3.23 16.57
CA PHE A 55 -22.53 -2.69 15.25
C PHE A 55 -24.05 -2.53 15.09
N ASN A 56 -24.48 -1.29 14.82
CA ASN A 56 -25.90 -0.95 14.65
C ASN A 56 -26.16 -0.33 13.28
N GLY A 57 -27.23 -0.78 12.62
CA GLY A 57 -27.79 -0.15 11.42
C GLY A 57 -28.30 -1.18 10.39
N PRO A 58 -29.20 -0.77 9.49
CA PRO A 58 -29.90 -1.70 8.59
C PRO A 58 -28.96 -2.49 7.65
N ILE A 59 -27.78 -1.93 7.35
CA ILE A 59 -26.76 -2.56 6.48
C ILE A 59 -25.94 -3.60 7.26
N LEU A 60 -25.57 -3.31 8.52
CA LEU A 60 -24.68 -4.17 9.31
C LEU A 60 -25.44 -5.24 10.11
N ASN A 61 -26.66 -4.95 10.57
CA ASN A 61 -27.43 -5.86 11.43
C ASN A 61 -27.72 -7.23 10.77
N ASN A 62 -27.77 -7.29 9.43
CA ASN A 62 -28.05 -8.51 8.67
C ASN A 62 -26.85 -9.00 7.85
N SER A 63 -25.66 -8.45 8.08
CA SER A 63 -24.46 -8.79 7.32
C SER A 63 -23.50 -9.64 8.15
N ASN A 64 -23.06 -10.75 7.57
CA ASN A 64 -21.99 -11.59 8.12
C ASN A 64 -20.59 -11.13 7.66
N CYS A 65 -20.44 -9.92 7.08
CA CYS A 65 -19.17 -9.43 6.53
C CYS A 65 -17.98 -9.50 7.51
N PHE A 66 -18.20 -9.37 8.81
CA PHE A 66 -17.15 -9.48 9.84
C PHE A 66 -16.74 -10.93 10.18
N HIS A 67 -17.37 -11.94 9.57
CA HIS A 67 -17.03 -13.35 9.71
C HIS A 67 -16.47 -13.94 8.40
N GLU A 68 -16.34 -13.14 7.35
CA GLU A 68 -15.80 -13.57 6.06
C GLU A 68 -14.27 -13.68 6.12
N PRO A 69 -13.63 -14.56 5.33
CA PRO A 69 -12.18 -14.75 5.35
C PRO A 69 -11.39 -13.61 4.68
N ASN A 70 -12.08 -12.58 4.19
CA ASN A 70 -11.51 -11.40 3.53
C ASN A 70 -12.45 -10.20 3.66
N LEU A 71 -11.96 -9.01 3.31
CA LEU A 71 -12.72 -7.77 3.40
C LEU A 71 -13.71 -7.56 2.25
N ASN A 72 -13.69 -8.35 1.17
CA ASN A 72 -14.44 -8.06 -0.06
C ASN A 72 -15.93 -7.82 0.20
N LYS A 73 -16.56 -8.62 1.08
CA LYS A 73 -17.98 -8.41 1.42
C LYS A 73 -18.20 -7.10 2.17
N LEU A 74 -17.31 -6.73 3.08
CA LEU A 74 -17.36 -5.43 3.76
C LEU A 74 -17.19 -4.28 2.76
N LEU A 75 -16.21 -4.39 1.86
CA LEU A 75 -15.90 -3.40 0.83
C LEU A 75 -17.05 -3.21 -0.17
N ALA A 76 -17.80 -4.27 -0.47
CA ALA A 76 -18.95 -4.24 -1.37
C ALA A 76 -20.21 -3.58 -0.75
N LEU A 77 -20.32 -3.50 0.58
CA LEU A 77 -21.45 -2.86 1.25
C LEU A 77 -21.40 -1.32 1.15
N ASP A 78 -20.27 -0.78 0.73
CA ASP A 78 -19.90 0.61 0.98
C ASP A 78 -20.15 1.55 -0.21
N GLY A 79 -21.40 1.99 -0.40
CA GLY A 79 -21.65 3.31 -1.02
C GLY A 79 -21.41 4.43 0.00
N LEU A 80 -21.32 5.71 -0.42
CA LEU A 80 -21.11 6.97 0.36
C LEU A 80 -21.64 7.06 1.83
N LEU A 81 -22.55 6.20 2.26
CA LEU A 81 -23.13 6.07 3.60
C LEU A 81 -22.46 5.03 4.52
N GLY A 82 -21.69 4.06 4.00
CA GLY A 82 -21.03 3.00 4.77
C GLY A 82 -19.72 3.48 5.43
N ARG A 83 -18.92 4.27 4.71
CA ARG A 83 -17.64 4.89 5.16
C ARG A 83 -17.78 5.62 6.48
N LYS A 84 -18.87 6.37 6.63
CA LYS A 84 -19.21 7.15 7.84
C LYS A 84 -19.71 6.33 9.03
N ARG A 85 -20.01 5.03 8.86
CA ARG A 85 -20.71 4.22 9.88
C ARG A 85 -19.86 3.12 10.51
N VAL A 86 -18.94 2.48 9.78
CA VAL A 86 -18.04 1.49 10.41
C VAL A 86 -17.05 2.18 11.37
N LEU A 87 -16.73 3.45 11.10
CA LEU A 87 -15.90 4.32 11.95
C LEU A 87 -16.68 5.06 13.07
N ARG A 88 -17.93 4.70 13.39
CA ARG A 88 -18.57 5.18 14.64
C ARG A 88 -17.84 4.69 15.91
N PHE A 89 -16.87 3.80 15.76
CA PHE A 89 -15.85 3.47 16.76
C PHE A 89 -14.90 4.63 17.12
N ARG A 90 -14.99 5.80 16.46
CA ARG A 90 -14.23 7.02 16.83
C ARG A 90 -14.37 7.48 18.28
N ASN A 91 -15.33 6.92 19.02
CA ASN A 91 -15.52 7.14 20.44
C ASN A 91 -15.05 5.95 21.31
N TYR A 92 -13.97 5.24 20.97
CA TYR A 92 -13.41 4.23 21.91
C TYR A 92 -13.24 4.80 23.32
N SER A 93 -12.72 6.02 23.48
CA SER A 93 -12.58 6.66 24.80
C SER A 93 -13.88 6.83 25.60
N THR A 94 -15.05 6.78 24.94
CA THR A 94 -16.36 7.00 25.55
C THR A 94 -17.38 5.90 25.31
N GLU A 95 -17.03 4.75 24.70
CA GLU A 95 -17.92 3.60 24.56
C GLU A 95 -17.77 2.68 25.79
N PRO A 96 -18.59 2.85 26.84
CA PRO A 96 -18.45 2.07 28.07
C PRO A 96 -18.66 0.58 27.82
N SER A 97 -19.45 0.20 26.80
CA SER A 97 -19.78 -1.18 26.49
C SER A 97 -18.56 -2.02 26.13
N LEU A 98 -17.51 -1.40 25.57
CA LEU A 98 -16.22 -2.05 25.33
C LEU A 98 -15.18 -1.63 26.38
N ARG A 99 -15.08 -0.33 26.70
CA ARG A 99 -14.05 0.18 27.63
C ARG A 99 -14.15 -0.46 29.01
N ASP A 100 -15.35 -0.58 29.57
CA ASP A 100 -15.57 -1.02 30.95
C ASP A 100 -15.90 -2.52 31.04
N ASN A 101 -15.98 -3.22 29.90
CA ASN A 101 -16.26 -4.65 29.83
C ASN A 101 -14.97 -5.45 29.66
N GLU A 102 -14.33 -5.79 30.78
CA GLU A 102 -13.07 -6.52 30.80
C GLU A 102 -13.11 -7.83 30.00
N SER A 103 -14.19 -8.60 30.14
CA SER A 103 -14.35 -9.86 29.40
C SER A 103 -14.42 -9.65 27.89
N LEU A 104 -15.08 -8.59 27.42
CA LEU A 104 -15.17 -8.30 26.00
C LEU A 104 -13.83 -7.78 25.47
N ARG A 105 -13.12 -6.93 26.22
CA ARG A 105 -11.77 -6.47 25.85
C ARG A 105 -10.81 -7.64 25.66
N HIS A 106 -10.74 -8.55 26.64
CA HIS A 106 -9.86 -9.72 26.55
C HIS A 106 -10.18 -10.62 25.35
N LYS A 107 -11.44 -10.67 24.90
CA LYS A 107 -11.85 -11.49 23.74
C LYS A 107 -11.66 -10.78 22.41
N SER A 108 -11.71 -9.45 22.38
CA SER A 108 -11.75 -8.67 21.14
C SER A 108 -10.43 -7.96 20.82
N LEU A 109 -9.61 -7.64 21.81
CA LEU A 109 -8.30 -7.01 21.63
C LEU A 109 -7.21 -8.07 21.76
N ILE A 110 -6.59 -8.41 20.64
CA ILE A 110 -5.55 -9.44 20.56
C ILE A 110 -4.23 -8.75 20.23
N PRO A 111 -3.12 -9.05 20.93
CA PRO A 111 -1.82 -8.47 20.62
C PRO A 111 -1.42 -8.72 19.16
N LEU A 112 -0.94 -7.69 18.46
CA LEU A 112 -0.47 -7.79 17.08
C LEU A 112 0.64 -8.84 16.91
N SER A 113 1.45 -9.04 17.94
CA SER A 113 2.53 -10.05 17.97
C SER A 113 2.03 -11.49 18.02
N GLU A 114 0.76 -11.72 18.35
CA GLU A 114 0.19 -13.07 18.52
C GLU A 114 -0.65 -13.52 17.31
N VAL A 115 -1.03 -12.59 16.43
CA VAL A 115 -1.89 -12.90 15.29
C VAL A 115 -1.07 -13.23 14.03
N GLU A 116 -1.65 -14.05 13.16
CA GLU A 116 -1.16 -14.26 11.80
C GLU A 116 -1.94 -13.34 10.85
N MET A 117 -1.27 -12.38 10.22
CA MET A 117 -1.88 -11.56 9.17
C MET A 117 -1.98 -12.36 7.87
N VAL A 118 -3.11 -12.22 7.17
CA VAL A 118 -3.32 -12.83 5.84
C VAL A 118 -3.78 -11.77 4.84
N LEU A 119 -3.74 -12.08 3.54
CA LEU A 119 -4.14 -11.14 2.49
C LEU A 119 -5.51 -10.53 2.81
N PRO A 120 -5.62 -9.18 2.83
CA PRO A 120 -6.82 -8.52 3.32
C PRO A 120 -8.02 -8.66 2.37
N ILE A 121 -7.76 -8.97 1.09
CA ILE A 121 -8.76 -9.10 0.04
C ILE A 121 -8.45 -10.31 -0.86
N ALA A 122 -9.51 -10.93 -1.38
CA ALA A 122 -9.42 -11.78 -2.55
C ALA A 122 -9.34 -10.87 -3.79
N ILE A 123 -8.17 -10.81 -4.41
CA ILE A 123 -7.89 -9.90 -5.52
C ILE A 123 -8.42 -10.52 -6.81
N GLY A 124 -9.44 -9.89 -7.40
CA GLY A 124 -9.96 -10.29 -8.71
C GLY A 124 -9.01 -9.88 -9.83
N ASP A 125 -8.79 -8.57 -9.96
CA ASP A 125 -7.91 -7.96 -10.94
C ASP A 125 -6.91 -7.02 -10.27
N TYR A 126 -5.73 -6.92 -10.86
CA TYR A 126 -4.68 -5.98 -10.48
C TYR A 126 -4.24 -5.20 -11.72
N THR A 127 -4.18 -3.88 -11.58
CA THR A 127 -3.76 -2.96 -12.63
C THR A 127 -2.66 -2.08 -12.07
N ASP A 128 -1.54 -2.02 -12.78
CA ASP A 128 -0.41 -1.19 -12.44
C ASP A 128 -0.35 0.06 -13.33
N PHE A 129 -0.06 1.20 -12.72
CA PHE A 129 -0.07 2.52 -13.36
C PHE A 129 1.33 3.13 -13.39
N PHE A 130 1.70 3.66 -14.55
CA PHE A 130 2.99 4.31 -14.76
C PHE A 130 2.93 5.83 -14.53
N SER A 131 2.46 6.25 -13.36
CA SER A 131 1.99 7.64 -13.12
C SER A 131 3.01 8.62 -12.52
N SER A 132 4.22 8.16 -12.19
CA SER A 132 5.31 9.03 -11.70
C SER A 132 6.11 9.63 -12.87
N LEU A 133 6.06 10.97 -13.02
CA LEU A 133 6.79 11.68 -14.08
C LEU A 133 8.29 11.45 -14.00
N HIS A 134 8.84 11.47 -12.80
CA HIS A 134 10.28 11.32 -12.57
C HIS A 134 10.74 9.90 -12.93
N HIS A 135 10.01 8.89 -12.46
CA HIS A 135 10.29 7.50 -12.81
C HIS A 135 10.20 7.27 -14.33
N ALA A 136 9.12 7.77 -14.96
CA ALA A 136 8.96 7.73 -16.42
C ALA A 136 10.12 8.40 -17.18
N LYS A 137 10.57 9.56 -16.70
CA LYS A 137 11.70 10.29 -17.27
C LYS A 137 13.03 9.56 -17.07
N ASN A 138 13.28 8.99 -15.89
CA ASN A 138 14.52 8.31 -15.57
C ASN A 138 14.65 7.02 -16.39
N CYS A 139 13.65 6.14 -16.33
CA CYS A 139 13.58 4.94 -17.16
C CYS A 139 13.70 5.30 -18.64
N GLY A 140 12.97 6.32 -19.09
CA GLY A 140 13.09 6.84 -20.44
C GLY A 140 14.49 7.28 -20.84
N THR A 141 15.17 8.01 -19.97
CA THR A 141 16.55 8.47 -20.19
C THR A 141 17.52 7.29 -20.24
N ILE A 142 17.37 6.33 -19.33
CA ILE A 142 18.21 5.12 -19.26
C ILE A 142 18.09 4.28 -20.53
N PHE A 143 16.86 4.08 -21.04
CA PHE A 143 16.62 3.15 -22.16
C PHE A 143 16.61 3.81 -23.54
N ARG A 144 16.13 5.06 -23.66
CA ARG A 144 15.95 5.77 -24.94
C ARG A 144 16.91 6.96 -25.11
N GLY A 145 17.58 7.39 -24.05
CA GLY A 145 18.40 8.60 -24.03
C GLY A 145 17.64 9.86 -23.60
N PRO A 146 18.36 10.95 -23.29
CA PRO A 146 17.79 12.14 -22.66
C PRO A 146 16.98 13.05 -23.60
N GLN A 147 17.01 12.82 -24.92
CA GLN A 147 16.39 13.72 -25.90
C GLN A 147 14.86 13.63 -25.87
N ASN A 148 14.30 12.42 -25.81
CA ASN A 148 12.85 12.18 -25.75
C ASN A 148 12.55 11.09 -24.70
N PRO A 149 12.80 11.36 -23.41
CA PRO A 149 12.72 10.33 -22.38
C PRO A 149 11.27 9.92 -22.12
N ILE A 150 10.29 10.81 -22.28
CA ILE A 150 8.89 10.52 -21.95
C ILE A 150 8.09 10.37 -23.25
N PRO A 151 7.35 9.26 -23.46
CA PRO A 151 6.54 9.11 -24.66
C PRO A 151 5.34 10.09 -24.63
N PRO A 152 4.92 10.67 -25.77
CA PRO A 152 3.90 11.73 -25.79
C PRO A 152 2.57 11.36 -25.13
N ASN A 153 2.13 10.11 -25.26
CA ASN A 153 0.87 9.62 -24.69
C ASN A 153 0.84 9.69 -23.15
N TRP A 154 1.99 9.65 -22.48
CA TRP A 154 2.10 9.76 -21.01
C TRP A 154 1.47 11.06 -20.49
N PHE A 155 1.56 12.12 -21.28
CA PHE A 155 0.98 13.43 -20.98
C PHE A 155 -0.53 13.53 -21.25
N HIS A 156 -1.14 12.55 -21.91
CA HIS A 156 -2.55 12.59 -22.28
C HIS A 156 -3.44 11.58 -21.56
N LEU A 157 -2.87 10.48 -21.04
CA LEU A 157 -3.60 9.47 -20.27
C LEU A 157 -2.68 8.81 -19.24
N PRO A 158 -3.21 8.32 -18.10
CA PRO A 158 -2.43 7.52 -17.18
C PRO A 158 -2.23 6.13 -17.79
N ILE A 159 -1.01 5.87 -18.26
CA ILE A 159 -0.65 4.61 -18.88
C ILE A 159 -0.68 3.53 -17.80
N ALA A 160 -1.26 2.39 -18.11
CA ALA A 160 -1.40 1.27 -17.19
C ALA A 160 -1.41 -0.06 -17.95
N TYR A 161 -1.20 -1.14 -17.23
CA TYR A 161 -1.31 -2.50 -17.74
C TYR A 161 -1.91 -3.44 -16.68
N HIS A 162 -2.43 -4.58 -17.13
CA HIS A 162 -2.92 -5.61 -16.23
C HIS A 162 -1.72 -6.36 -15.62
N GLY A 163 -1.59 -6.29 -14.31
CA GLY A 163 -0.64 -7.10 -13.56
C GLY A 163 -1.19 -8.49 -13.27
N ARG A 164 -0.48 -9.26 -12.43
CA ARG A 164 -0.84 -10.64 -12.11
C ARG A 164 -1.38 -10.78 -10.68
N ALA A 165 -2.71 -10.80 -10.55
CA ALA A 165 -3.36 -10.93 -9.24
C ALA A 165 -2.94 -12.19 -8.44
N SER A 166 -2.69 -13.32 -9.11
CA SER A 166 -2.37 -14.59 -8.44
C SER A 166 -1.01 -14.61 -7.72
N SER A 167 -0.13 -13.67 -8.02
CA SER A 167 1.20 -13.57 -7.43
C SER A 167 1.32 -12.43 -6.41
N ILE A 168 0.22 -11.77 -6.08
CA ILE A 168 0.21 -10.80 -4.98
C ILE A 168 0.19 -11.57 -3.67
N VAL A 169 1.20 -11.33 -2.85
CA VAL A 169 1.39 -11.96 -1.54
C VAL A 169 1.44 -10.92 -0.43
N ILE A 170 1.24 -11.38 0.81
CA ILE A 170 1.29 -10.51 1.98
C ILE A 170 2.74 -10.23 2.40
N SER A 171 2.97 -9.06 2.97
CA SER A 171 4.21 -8.69 3.68
C SER A 171 4.78 -9.84 4.53
N GLY A 172 6.09 -10.04 4.46
CA GLY A 172 6.82 -11.13 5.12
C GLY A 172 6.89 -12.43 4.32
N THR A 173 6.28 -12.51 3.13
CA THR A 173 6.41 -13.67 2.25
C THR A 173 7.76 -13.66 1.55
N ASP A 174 8.50 -14.78 1.62
CA ASP A 174 9.75 -14.96 0.86
C ASP A 174 9.48 -14.93 -0.65
N ILE A 175 10.32 -14.17 -1.38
CA ILE A 175 10.23 -14.01 -2.83
C ILE A 175 11.34 -14.83 -3.49
N THR A 176 10.95 -15.89 -4.20
CA THR A 176 11.92 -16.72 -4.92
C THR A 176 12.45 -15.99 -6.14
N ARG A 177 13.78 -15.90 -6.29
CA ARG A 177 14.41 -15.32 -7.47
C ARG A 177 13.86 -15.98 -8.74
N PRO A 178 13.26 -15.22 -9.67
CA PRO A 178 12.68 -15.81 -10.86
C PRO A 178 13.76 -16.34 -11.79
N ARG A 179 13.42 -17.41 -12.52
CA ARG A 179 14.21 -17.92 -13.64
C ARG A 179 13.50 -17.58 -14.94
N GLY A 180 14.26 -17.20 -15.95
CA GLY A 180 13.71 -16.77 -17.23
C GLY A 180 14.75 -16.73 -18.33
N GLN A 181 14.30 -16.32 -19.51
CA GLN A 181 15.18 -16.08 -20.65
C GLN A 181 15.81 -14.68 -20.54
N GLY A 182 17.14 -14.62 -20.62
CA GLY A 182 17.88 -13.37 -20.68
C GLY A 182 18.04 -12.84 -22.11
N PRO A 183 18.52 -11.60 -22.29
CA PRO A 183 18.83 -11.08 -23.63
C PRO A 183 19.98 -11.89 -24.27
N PRO A 184 19.95 -12.12 -25.60
CA PRO A 184 21.02 -12.81 -26.31
C PRO A 184 22.32 -12.00 -26.27
N ALA A 185 23.46 -12.71 -26.19
CA ALA A 185 24.79 -12.13 -26.28
C ALA A 185 25.36 -12.30 -27.70
N GLY A 186 25.39 -11.22 -28.47
CA GLY A 186 25.83 -11.25 -29.87
C GLY A 186 24.94 -12.17 -30.71
N ASN A 187 25.55 -13.17 -31.35
CA ASN A 187 24.84 -14.15 -32.19
C ASN A 187 24.41 -15.42 -31.44
N SER A 188 24.54 -15.46 -30.11
CA SER A 188 24.16 -16.63 -29.30
C SER A 188 22.64 -16.65 -29.05
N PRO A 189 22.02 -17.84 -28.91
CA PRO A 189 20.62 -17.91 -28.48
C PRO A 189 20.45 -17.33 -27.06
N PRO A 190 19.24 -16.85 -26.71
CA PRO A 190 18.92 -16.38 -25.36
C PRO A 190 19.25 -17.43 -24.29
N PRO A 191 20.02 -17.10 -23.24
CA PRO A 191 20.27 -18.03 -22.14
C PRO A 191 19.02 -18.16 -21.26
N PHE A 192 18.85 -19.30 -20.59
CA PHE A 192 17.86 -19.49 -19.52
C PHE A 192 18.56 -19.64 -18.17
N GLY A 193 18.08 -18.93 -17.15
CA GLY A 193 18.68 -18.98 -15.82
C GLY A 193 18.03 -18.02 -14.83
N PRO A 194 18.57 -17.92 -13.60
CA PRO A 194 18.08 -16.96 -12.60
C PRO A 194 18.27 -15.51 -13.08
N SER A 195 17.36 -14.62 -12.66
CA SER A 195 17.46 -13.20 -12.95
C SER A 195 18.71 -12.58 -12.33
N VAL A 196 19.47 -11.85 -13.13
CA VAL A 196 20.69 -11.12 -12.73
C VAL A 196 20.43 -9.64 -12.44
N LYS A 197 19.19 -9.17 -12.65
CA LYS A 197 18.74 -7.79 -12.39
C LYS A 197 17.41 -7.81 -11.67
N LEU A 198 17.38 -8.44 -10.49
CA LEU A 198 16.20 -8.41 -9.63
C LEU A 198 16.13 -7.05 -8.93
N ASP A 199 14.96 -6.45 -8.92
CA ASP A 199 14.74 -5.10 -8.39
C ASP A 199 13.49 -5.08 -7.50
N PHE A 200 13.35 -4.02 -6.72
CA PHE A 200 12.11 -3.65 -6.06
C PHE A 200 11.50 -2.44 -6.78
N GLU A 201 10.20 -2.24 -6.63
CA GLU A 201 9.52 -1.02 -7.08
C GLU A 201 8.66 -0.50 -5.93
N LEU A 202 9.02 0.67 -5.39
CA LEU A 202 8.27 1.28 -4.30
C LEU A 202 6.97 1.87 -4.81
N GLU A 203 5.86 1.33 -4.32
CA GLU A 203 4.52 1.72 -4.74
C GLU A 203 3.52 1.87 -3.60
N MET A 204 2.39 2.50 -3.93
CA MET A 204 1.16 2.41 -3.16
C MET A 204 0.03 1.94 -4.07
N ALA A 205 -0.80 1.03 -3.56
CA ALA A 205 -1.96 0.53 -4.29
C ALA A 205 -3.26 1.01 -3.67
N ALA A 206 -4.21 1.40 -4.53
CA ALA A 206 -5.56 1.75 -4.13
C ALA A 206 -6.47 0.52 -4.14
N ILE A 207 -7.19 0.30 -3.05
CA ILE A 207 -8.17 -0.78 -2.94
C ILE A 207 -9.55 -0.25 -3.32
N VAL A 208 -10.14 -0.87 -4.33
CA VAL A 208 -11.50 -0.56 -4.79
C VAL A 208 -12.52 -1.07 -3.76
N GLY A 209 -13.48 -0.22 -3.41
CA GLY A 209 -14.67 -0.57 -2.63
C GLY A 209 -15.79 -1.06 -3.54
N PRO A 210 -16.88 -0.30 -3.73
CA PRO A 210 -17.92 -0.68 -4.68
C PRO A 210 -17.36 -0.60 -6.11
N GLY A 211 -17.62 -1.63 -6.91
CA GLY A 211 -17.33 -1.60 -8.34
C GLY A 211 -18.31 -0.73 -9.12
N ASN A 212 -18.25 -0.84 -10.45
CA ASN A 212 -19.23 -0.28 -11.38
C ASN A 212 -19.76 -1.37 -12.31
N GLU A 213 -20.95 -1.19 -12.85
CA GLU A 213 -21.51 -2.15 -13.82
C GLU A 213 -20.76 -2.10 -15.16
N LEU A 214 -20.62 -3.25 -15.82
CA LEU A 214 -20.01 -3.33 -17.15
C LEU A 214 -20.73 -2.40 -18.13
N GLY A 215 -19.97 -1.57 -18.86
CA GLY A 215 -20.49 -0.58 -19.79
C GLY A 215 -20.97 0.73 -19.15
N LYS A 216 -20.92 0.86 -17.82
CA LYS A 216 -21.21 2.12 -17.10
C LYS A 216 -19.91 2.70 -16.52
N PRO A 217 -19.31 3.71 -17.17
CA PRO A 217 -18.07 4.31 -16.67
C PRO A 217 -18.31 5.08 -15.37
N VAL A 218 -17.26 5.18 -14.56
CA VAL A 218 -17.25 6.03 -13.35
C VAL A 218 -16.80 7.43 -13.76
N ASP A 219 -17.58 8.45 -13.42
CA ASP A 219 -17.17 9.85 -13.60
C ASP A 219 -15.94 10.14 -12.72
N VAL A 220 -14.94 10.85 -13.26
CA VAL A 220 -13.71 11.17 -12.53
C VAL A 220 -13.97 11.86 -11.18
N ASN A 221 -15.04 12.66 -11.08
CA ASN A 221 -15.42 13.36 -9.85
C ASN A 221 -16.09 12.45 -8.82
N ALA A 222 -16.50 11.24 -9.21
CA ALA A 222 -17.01 10.18 -8.34
C ALA A 222 -15.97 9.09 -8.06
N ALA A 223 -14.81 9.10 -8.72
CA ALA A 223 -13.81 8.03 -8.60
C ALA A 223 -13.34 7.78 -7.16
N ALA A 224 -13.20 8.84 -6.36
CA ALA A 224 -12.85 8.73 -4.94
C ALA A 224 -13.90 7.96 -4.11
N ASP A 225 -15.17 7.93 -4.55
CA ASP A 225 -16.26 7.18 -3.92
C ASP A 225 -16.19 5.67 -4.20
N HIS A 226 -15.28 5.25 -5.10
CA HIS A 226 -14.97 3.87 -5.39
C HIS A 226 -13.66 3.39 -4.76
N ILE A 227 -12.86 4.26 -4.15
CA ILE A 227 -11.62 3.87 -3.45
C ILE A 227 -11.87 3.79 -1.96
N PHE A 228 -11.66 2.62 -1.37
CA PHE A 228 -11.81 2.39 0.06
C PHE A 228 -10.60 2.90 0.85
N GLY A 229 -9.40 2.55 0.39
CA GLY A 229 -8.16 2.90 1.07
C GLY A 229 -6.94 2.53 0.26
N LEU A 230 -5.77 2.72 0.88
CA LEU A 230 -4.46 2.50 0.29
C LEU A 230 -3.67 1.46 1.09
N VAL A 231 -2.76 0.77 0.40
CA VAL A 231 -1.74 -0.12 0.98
C VAL A 231 -0.37 0.24 0.41
N LEU A 232 0.71 -0.10 1.11
CA LEU A 232 2.04 -0.14 0.53
C LEU A 232 2.14 -1.34 -0.40
N MET A 233 2.97 -1.20 -1.44
CA MET A 233 3.19 -2.24 -2.42
C MET A 233 4.65 -2.25 -2.86
N ASN A 234 5.17 -3.46 -3.09
CA ASN A 234 6.44 -3.67 -3.76
C ASN A 234 6.20 -4.52 -5.01
N ASP A 235 6.40 -3.93 -6.19
CA ASP A 235 6.23 -4.65 -7.46
C ASP A 235 7.54 -5.26 -7.99
N TRP A 236 7.92 -6.37 -7.37
CA TRP A 236 8.88 -7.32 -7.93
C TRP A 236 8.16 -8.44 -8.69
N SER A 237 8.90 -9.34 -9.32
CA SER A 237 8.34 -10.51 -10.04
C SER A 237 7.46 -11.46 -9.19
N GLY A 238 7.31 -11.21 -7.88
CA GLY A 238 6.26 -11.72 -7.00
C GLY A 238 5.75 -10.63 -6.05
N THR A 239 4.84 -9.77 -6.55
CA THR A 239 4.34 -8.54 -5.90
C THR A 239 3.93 -8.74 -4.43
N THR A 240 4.33 -7.82 -3.55
CA THR A 240 3.98 -7.86 -2.11
C THR A 240 3.18 -6.63 -1.69
N ILE A 241 2.21 -6.78 -0.77
CA ILE A 241 1.45 -5.65 -0.19
C ILE A 241 1.48 -5.63 1.35
N SER A 242 1.36 -4.43 1.93
CA SER A 242 1.19 -4.28 3.39
C SER A 242 -0.16 -4.85 3.85
N PRO A 243 -0.26 -5.40 5.07
CA PRO A 243 -1.46 -6.10 5.53
C PRO A 243 -2.63 -5.16 5.89
N TRP A 244 -2.36 -3.88 6.11
CA TRP A 244 -3.31 -2.90 6.63
C TRP A 244 -3.76 -1.93 5.55
N ILE A 245 -5.07 -1.93 5.24
CA ILE A 245 -5.70 -0.97 4.33
C ILE A 245 -6.04 0.30 5.11
N VAL A 246 -5.27 1.37 4.90
CA VAL A 246 -5.52 2.69 5.48
C VAL A 246 -6.59 3.40 4.66
N THR A 247 -7.69 3.77 5.29
CA THR A 247 -8.83 4.40 4.58
C THR A 247 -8.50 5.79 4.08
N LEU A 248 -9.14 6.21 2.98
CA LEU A 248 -9.02 7.61 2.51
C LEU A 248 -9.51 8.63 3.56
N GLU A 249 -10.46 8.25 4.42
CA GLU A 249 -10.94 9.12 5.49
C GLU A 249 -9.88 9.40 6.56
N ALA A 250 -9.05 8.40 6.90
CA ALA A 250 -7.93 8.58 7.82
C ALA A 250 -6.84 9.50 7.24
N LEU A 251 -6.72 9.53 5.91
CA LEU A 251 -5.74 10.35 5.17
C LEU A 251 -6.24 11.76 4.86
N GLU A 252 -7.54 12.05 4.95
CA GLU A 252 -8.10 13.38 4.63
C GLU A 252 -7.41 14.57 5.33
N PRO A 253 -7.01 14.47 6.63
CA PRO A 253 -6.24 15.54 7.29
C PRO A 253 -4.86 15.83 6.65
N PHE A 254 -4.36 14.91 5.84
CA PHE A 254 -3.07 14.97 5.13
C PHE A 254 -3.25 15.24 3.63
N SER A 255 -4.46 15.65 3.22
CA SER A 255 -4.68 16.06 1.83
C SER A 255 -3.83 17.29 1.48
N CYS A 256 -3.28 17.29 0.27
CA CYS A 256 -2.49 18.37 -0.28
C CYS A 256 -2.90 18.68 -1.72
N GLU A 257 -2.45 19.82 -2.23
CA GLU A 257 -2.69 20.18 -3.62
C GLU A 257 -2.08 19.14 -4.57
N ALA A 258 -2.89 18.74 -5.56
CA ALA A 258 -2.42 17.90 -6.64
C ALA A 258 -1.48 18.68 -7.57
N PRO A 259 -0.49 18.01 -8.18
CA PRO A 259 0.42 18.62 -9.15
C PRO A 259 -0.33 19.19 -10.37
N LYS A 260 0.16 20.32 -10.89
CA LYS A 260 -0.45 20.96 -12.06
C LYS A 260 -0.16 20.15 -13.32
N GLN A 261 -1.20 19.73 -14.01
CA GLN A 261 -1.06 19.00 -15.28
C GLN A 261 -0.92 19.97 -16.46
N ASP A 262 0.17 19.80 -17.21
CA ASP A 262 0.43 20.49 -18.48
C ASP A 262 0.93 19.45 -19.51
N PRO A 263 0.22 19.23 -20.62
CA PRO A 263 -1.03 19.87 -21.05
C PRO A 263 -2.20 19.54 -20.13
N HIS A 264 -3.21 20.41 -20.15
CA HIS A 264 -4.47 20.15 -19.44
C HIS A 264 -5.11 18.85 -19.95
N PRO A 265 -5.57 17.96 -19.07
CA PRO A 265 -6.21 16.72 -19.48
C PRO A 265 -7.51 16.96 -20.27
N LEU A 266 -7.94 15.95 -21.02
CA LEU A 266 -9.27 15.96 -21.63
C LEU A 266 -10.38 16.00 -20.54
N PRO A 267 -11.59 16.52 -20.84
CA PRO A 267 -12.62 16.75 -19.83
C PRO A 267 -13.01 15.53 -18.98
N TYR A 268 -12.92 14.31 -19.54
CA TYR A 268 -13.24 13.08 -18.80
C TYR A 268 -12.21 12.72 -17.71
N LEU A 269 -11.01 13.32 -17.76
CA LEU A 269 -9.94 13.18 -16.77
C LEU A 269 -9.77 14.45 -15.92
N ALA A 270 -10.50 15.52 -16.23
CA ALA A 270 -10.39 16.80 -15.53
C ALA A 270 -11.23 16.79 -14.26
N GLU A 271 -10.58 16.51 -13.13
CA GLU A 271 -11.19 16.59 -11.80
C GLU A 271 -11.59 18.04 -11.45
N LYS A 272 -12.80 18.24 -10.94
CA LYS A 272 -13.25 19.52 -10.38
C LYS A 272 -12.46 19.90 -9.12
N ILE A 273 -12.12 18.88 -8.32
CA ILE A 273 -11.34 19.01 -7.10
C ILE A 273 -10.26 17.94 -7.14
N SER A 274 -9.04 18.34 -7.48
CA SER A 274 -7.90 17.44 -7.51
C SER A 274 -7.13 17.51 -6.19
N LYS A 275 -6.93 16.35 -5.56
CA LYS A 275 -6.27 16.21 -4.26
C LYS A 275 -5.30 15.03 -4.31
N ASN A 276 -4.16 15.20 -3.64
CA ASN A 276 -3.27 14.12 -3.26
C ASN A 276 -3.20 13.99 -1.74
N TYR A 277 -2.54 12.96 -1.24
CA TYR A 277 -2.24 12.76 0.18
C TYR A 277 -0.74 12.81 0.43
N ASP A 278 -0.31 13.58 1.43
CA ASP A 278 1.09 13.66 1.85
C ASP A 278 1.47 12.44 2.70
N ILE A 279 2.21 11.52 2.09
CA ILE A 279 2.62 10.25 2.69
C ILE A 279 4.13 10.15 2.55
N SER A 280 4.86 10.16 3.66
CA SER A 280 6.28 9.86 3.66
C SER A 280 6.46 8.35 3.57
N LEU A 281 7.00 7.87 2.47
CA LEU A 281 7.46 6.51 2.26
C LEU A 281 8.95 6.42 2.60
N GLU A 282 9.36 5.25 3.06
CA GLU A 282 10.76 4.95 3.28
C GLU A 282 11.06 3.49 2.98
N ILE A 283 12.28 3.24 2.52
CA ILE A 283 12.88 1.91 2.58
C ILE A 283 13.66 1.88 3.87
N LEU A 284 13.33 0.93 4.76
CA LEU A 284 13.95 0.77 6.07
C LEU A 284 15.20 -0.11 6.00
N ASP A 285 15.21 -1.11 5.13
CA ASP A 285 16.35 -2.01 4.98
C ASP A 285 16.41 -2.67 3.60
N ILE A 286 17.64 -2.99 3.18
CA ILE A 286 18.01 -3.79 2.01
C ILE A 286 19.32 -4.54 2.36
N ASP A 287 19.32 -5.39 3.38
CA ASP A 287 20.44 -6.31 3.68
C ASP A 287 20.02 -7.40 4.68
N SER A 288 20.55 -8.61 4.50
CA SER A 288 20.37 -9.74 5.43
C SER A 288 21.29 -9.73 6.64
N ALA A 289 22.37 -8.94 6.59
CA ALA A 289 23.49 -9.02 7.53
C ALA A 289 23.73 -7.73 8.33
N ALA A 290 22.98 -6.65 8.06
CA ALA A 290 23.25 -5.35 8.65
C ALA A 290 22.64 -5.20 10.05
N SER A 291 23.45 -4.73 11.00
CA SER A 291 22.99 -4.25 12.31
C SER A 291 22.42 -2.82 12.26
N THR A 292 22.49 -2.17 11.10
CA THR A 292 22.12 -0.77 10.89
C THR A 292 21.20 -0.69 9.67
N PRO A 293 19.99 -0.14 9.80
CA PRO A 293 19.04 -0.12 8.69
C PRO A 293 19.44 0.90 7.60
N TYR A 294 19.20 0.56 6.34
CA TYR A 294 19.36 1.49 5.22
C TYR A 294 18.09 2.34 5.07
N TYR A 295 18.19 3.66 5.33
CA TYR A 295 17.06 4.57 5.21
C TYR A 295 17.12 5.39 3.92
N GLN A 296 16.07 5.29 3.10
CA GLN A 296 15.83 6.22 2.01
C GLN A 296 14.45 6.86 2.18
N TRP A 297 14.37 8.19 2.18
CA TRP A 297 13.12 8.93 2.39
C TRP A 297 12.51 9.40 1.06
N LEU A 298 11.22 9.15 0.90
CA LEU A 298 10.45 9.45 -0.30
C LEU A 298 9.12 10.09 0.10
N GLN A 299 8.91 11.36 -0.21
CA GLN A 299 7.60 12.00 -0.10
C GLN A 299 6.72 11.58 -1.28
N PHE A 300 5.77 10.70 -1.03
CA PHE A 300 4.82 10.25 -2.03
C PHE A 300 3.51 11.02 -1.89
N LYS A 301 3.01 11.51 -3.02
CA LYS A 301 1.71 12.16 -3.11
C LYS A 301 0.72 11.21 -3.77
N ALA A 302 0.02 10.40 -2.98
CA ALA A 302 -0.95 9.45 -3.51
C ALA A 302 -2.18 10.19 -4.07
N GLY A 303 -2.53 9.91 -5.33
CA GLY A 303 -3.72 10.47 -5.96
C GLY A 303 -5.01 9.95 -5.34
N ARG A 304 -6.02 10.81 -5.20
CA ARG A 304 -7.38 10.42 -4.79
C ARG A 304 -8.16 9.67 -5.90
N SER A 305 -7.55 9.55 -7.08
CA SER A 305 -8.03 8.75 -8.19
C SER A 305 -6.82 8.22 -9.00
N PRO A 306 -6.97 7.14 -9.78
CA PRO A 306 -5.90 6.67 -10.68
C PRO A 306 -5.51 7.69 -11.76
N TRP A 307 -6.31 8.73 -11.93
CA TRP A 307 -6.18 9.74 -12.98
C TRP A 307 -5.29 10.92 -12.56
N ASN A 308 -4.99 11.03 -11.26
CA ASN A 308 -4.13 12.08 -10.75
C ASN A 308 -2.66 11.73 -11.01
N ARG A 309 -2.00 12.53 -11.86
CA ARG A 309 -0.62 12.30 -12.29
C ARG A 309 0.28 13.31 -11.62
N ASP A 310 1.42 12.87 -11.10
CA ASP A 310 2.37 13.79 -10.45
C ASP A 310 3.18 14.58 -11.50
N HIS A 311 2.63 15.71 -11.93
CA HIS A 311 3.22 16.66 -12.89
C HIS A 311 4.07 17.77 -12.23
N GLN A 312 4.85 17.45 -11.20
CA GLN A 312 5.77 18.37 -10.49
C GLN A 312 5.12 19.18 -9.35
N ARG A 313 5.40 18.73 -8.12
CA ARG A 313 6.24 19.43 -7.14
C ARG A 313 6.30 18.54 -5.90
N THR A 314 7.29 17.67 -5.89
CA THR A 314 7.97 17.26 -4.67
C THR A 314 9.29 18.01 -4.67
N CYS A 315 9.49 18.84 -3.65
CA CYS A 315 10.83 19.22 -3.27
C CYS A 315 11.52 17.92 -2.84
N MET A 316 12.13 17.20 -3.77
CA MET A 316 12.93 16.04 -3.42
C MET A 316 14.22 16.05 -4.20
N GLU A 317 15.28 15.97 -3.40
CA GLU A 317 16.66 15.85 -3.79
C GLU A 317 16.87 14.67 -4.78
N PRO A 318 17.96 14.67 -5.57
CA PRO A 318 18.36 13.58 -6.48
C PRO A 318 18.45 12.16 -5.88
N GLU A 319 18.12 11.98 -4.61
CA GLU A 319 18.23 10.76 -3.80
C GLU A 319 16.86 10.08 -3.58
N SER A 320 15.84 10.47 -4.35
CA SER A 320 14.44 10.04 -4.16
C SER A 320 13.91 9.06 -5.22
N TYR A 321 14.72 8.09 -5.62
CA TYR A 321 14.34 7.08 -6.60
C TYR A 321 13.63 5.85 -6.00
N GLY A 322 12.69 5.27 -6.74
CA GLY A 322 11.80 4.21 -6.26
C GLY A 322 12.24 2.78 -6.58
N CYS A 323 13.40 2.58 -7.22
CA CYS A 323 13.97 1.27 -7.53
C CYS A 323 15.50 1.32 -7.69
N LEU A 324 16.16 0.16 -7.63
CA LEU A 324 17.62 0.05 -7.82
C LEU A 324 18.04 0.42 -9.25
N LEU A 325 17.21 0.15 -10.25
CA LEU A 325 17.44 0.57 -11.63
C LEU A 325 17.71 2.08 -11.72
N GLU A 326 16.93 2.89 -11.02
CA GLU A 326 17.12 4.33 -10.97
C GLU A 326 18.29 4.73 -10.07
N LEU A 327 18.37 4.19 -8.84
CA LEU A 327 19.44 4.46 -7.86
C LEU A 327 20.83 4.19 -8.40
N THR A 328 20.97 3.10 -9.13
CA THR A 328 22.25 2.63 -9.68
C THR A 328 22.42 3.04 -11.13
N TRP A 329 21.44 3.74 -11.72
CA TRP A 329 21.41 4.11 -13.12
C TRP A 329 21.70 2.91 -14.05
N ASN A 330 20.90 1.86 -13.87
CA ASN A 330 21.04 0.55 -14.52
C ASN A 330 22.40 -0.12 -14.26
N GLY A 331 22.85 -0.08 -13.01
CA GLY A 331 24.11 -0.67 -12.55
C GLY A 331 25.38 0.05 -13.03
N GLN A 332 25.26 1.24 -13.62
CA GLN A 332 26.40 2.09 -13.98
C GLN A 332 27.03 2.76 -12.76
N LYS A 333 26.21 3.08 -11.76
CA LYS A 333 26.60 3.54 -10.43
C LYS A 333 26.51 2.37 -9.46
N GLN A 334 27.26 2.47 -8.37
CA GLN A 334 27.24 1.51 -7.28
C GLN A 334 26.53 2.16 -6.10
N LEU A 335 25.54 1.48 -5.54
CA LEU A 335 24.90 1.89 -4.30
C LEU A 335 25.63 1.19 -3.15
N SER A 336 25.97 1.93 -2.10
CA SER A 336 26.54 1.34 -0.88
C SER A 336 25.41 1.15 0.13
N LEU A 337 24.96 -0.09 0.32
CA LEU A 337 23.97 -0.48 1.31
C LEU A 337 24.71 -1.06 2.52
N ASN A 338 24.74 -0.33 3.63
CA ASN A 338 25.41 -0.74 4.88
C ASN A 338 26.89 -1.13 4.72
N GLY A 339 27.59 -0.46 3.80
CA GLY A 339 29.00 -0.74 3.47
C GLY A 339 29.19 -1.87 2.46
N THR A 340 28.12 -2.57 2.09
CA THR A 340 28.14 -3.59 1.04
C THR A 340 27.68 -2.99 -0.28
N PRO A 341 28.43 -3.19 -1.38
CA PRO A 341 28.02 -2.69 -2.67
C PRO A 341 26.83 -3.45 -3.24
N ARG A 342 25.90 -2.71 -3.85
CA ARG A 342 24.75 -3.23 -4.57
C ARG A 342 24.56 -2.52 -5.91
N LYS A 343 24.01 -3.27 -6.86
CA LYS A 343 23.50 -2.78 -8.15
C LYS A 343 22.06 -3.21 -8.37
N PHE A 344 21.76 -4.44 -7.97
CA PHE A 344 20.47 -5.10 -7.99
C PHE A 344 20.39 -6.00 -6.75
N LEU A 345 19.22 -6.55 -6.45
CA LEU A 345 19.00 -7.40 -5.28
C LEU A 345 19.74 -8.74 -5.42
N GLU A 346 20.43 -9.12 -4.34
CA GLU A 346 21.14 -10.39 -4.17
C GLU A 346 20.30 -11.39 -3.36
N ASP A 347 20.64 -12.67 -3.41
CA ASP A 347 19.95 -13.67 -2.60
C ASP A 347 20.26 -13.44 -1.12
N GLY A 348 19.22 -13.49 -0.29
CA GLY A 348 19.29 -13.16 1.13
C GLY A 348 18.81 -11.75 1.45
N ASP A 349 18.94 -10.77 0.53
CA ASP A 349 18.49 -9.40 0.76
C ASP A 349 17.00 -9.37 1.14
N GLU A 350 16.64 -8.56 2.13
CA GLU A 350 15.25 -8.28 2.52
C GLU A 350 14.97 -6.80 2.28
N VAL A 351 13.96 -6.48 1.48
CA VAL A 351 13.51 -5.09 1.32
C VAL A 351 12.32 -4.86 2.24
N ILE A 352 12.38 -3.81 3.04
CA ILE A 352 11.31 -3.42 3.96
C ILE A 352 10.85 -2.01 3.63
N ILE A 353 9.62 -1.86 3.17
CA ILE A 353 8.97 -0.58 2.89
C ILE A 353 8.10 -0.18 4.08
N SER A 354 8.18 1.10 4.47
CA SER A 354 7.33 1.72 5.49
C SER A 354 6.72 3.02 4.92
N GLY A 355 5.59 3.43 5.48
CA GLY A 355 4.87 4.61 5.04
C GLY A 355 4.10 5.25 6.18
N VAL A 356 4.16 6.58 6.25
CA VAL A 356 3.54 7.36 7.32
C VAL A 356 3.15 8.77 6.87
N SER A 357 1.94 9.20 7.22
CA SER A 357 1.58 10.62 7.23
C SER A 357 1.78 11.19 8.63
N LYS A 358 2.62 12.23 8.74
CA LYS A 358 3.04 12.82 10.03
C LYS A 358 2.08 13.94 10.44
N GLY A 359 1.33 13.71 11.51
CA GLY A 359 0.42 14.69 12.10
C GLY A 359 1.03 15.44 13.29
N ASN A 360 0.25 16.36 13.86
CA ASN A 360 0.64 17.04 15.11
C ASN A 360 0.37 16.11 16.31
N GLY A 361 1.41 15.39 16.74
CA GLY A 361 1.37 14.50 17.92
C GLY A 361 0.77 13.11 17.66
N TYR A 362 0.60 12.70 16.41
CA TYR A 362 0.20 11.36 15.99
C TYR A 362 0.62 11.09 14.54
N ASN A 363 0.66 9.82 14.15
CA ASN A 363 1.01 9.36 12.81
C ASN A 363 -0.13 8.53 12.20
N ILE A 364 -0.34 8.59 10.89
CA ILE A 364 -1.14 7.59 10.17
C ILE A 364 -0.19 6.70 9.39
N GLY A 365 0.11 5.51 9.92
CA GLY A 365 1.07 4.59 9.32
C GLY A 365 0.41 3.40 8.63
N PHE A 366 1.18 2.76 7.75
CA PHE A 366 0.71 1.63 6.92
C PHE A 366 1.22 0.25 7.41
N GLY A 367 1.92 0.23 8.54
CA GLY A 367 2.76 -0.92 8.90
C GLY A 367 3.96 -1.04 7.95
N THR A 368 4.33 -2.27 7.60
CA THR A 368 5.43 -2.56 6.66
C THR A 368 4.97 -3.46 5.51
N CYS A 369 5.63 -3.30 4.36
CA CYS A 369 5.60 -4.23 3.23
C CYS A 369 7.01 -4.78 3.04
N SER A 370 7.25 -6.04 3.42
CA SER A 370 8.56 -6.68 3.31
C SER A 370 8.56 -7.98 2.53
N GLY A 371 9.70 -8.32 1.97
CA GLY A 371 9.93 -9.60 1.32
C GLY A 371 11.43 -9.91 1.26
N LYS A 372 11.79 -11.14 1.59
CA LYS A 372 13.17 -11.63 1.53
C LYS A 372 13.40 -12.39 0.24
N ILE A 373 14.50 -12.10 -0.46
CA ILE A 373 14.87 -12.80 -1.69
C ILE A 373 15.48 -14.15 -1.33
N VAL A 374 14.87 -15.23 -1.82
CA VAL A 374 15.40 -16.59 -1.67
C VAL A 374 15.90 -17.16 -3.00
N PRO A 375 16.97 -17.97 -2.98
CA PRO A 375 17.54 -18.53 -4.20
C PRO A 375 16.53 -19.34 -5.01
N SER A 376 16.64 -19.28 -6.33
CA SER A 376 15.90 -20.16 -7.23
C SER A 376 16.40 -21.61 -7.08
N THR A 377 15.50 -22.59 -7.07
CA THR A 377 15.90 -24.00 -7.23
C THR A 377 16.46 -24.25 -8.65
N PRO A 378 17.44 -25.16 -8.81
CA PRO A 378 18.08 -25.44 -10.10
C PRO A 378 17.14 -25.87 -11.23
#